data_AF-A0A534WSC7-F1
#
_entry.id   AF-A0A534WSC7-F1
#
_cell.length_a   1.000
_cell.length_b   1.000
_cell.length_c   1.000
_cell.angle_alpha   90.00
_cell.angle_beta   90.00
_cell.angle_gamma   90.00
#
_symmetry.space_group_name_H-M   'P 1'
#
loop_
_entity.id
_entity.type
_entity.pdbx_description
1 polymer ?
#
loop_
_entity_poly.entity_id
_entity_poly.type
_entity_poly.pdbx_seq_one_letter_code
_entity_poly.pdbx_strand_id
1 'polypeptide(L)'
;MTQRPDSRFIAGRPAVMALLWLTAGVTVLYWVVFFTSGEVHSTEEECYLAFERAFPLADGWMATLCVIAAEGLRRRREWAVLGGVAAGSALVYLGGMDVLYNLENDMYARMNAAMAGE
;
A
#
# COMPACT_ATOMS: atom_id res chain seq x y z
N MET A 1 -22.96 1.80 -35.00
CA MET A 1 -23.25 2.20 -33.62
C MET A 1 -21.95 2.24 -32.83
N THR A 2 -21.28 3.39 -32.78
CA THR A 2 -20.13 3.63 -31.91
C THR A 2 -20.67 4.01 -30.53
N GLN A 3 -20.69 3.04 -29.60
CA GLN A 3 -20.98 3.33 -28.20
C GLN A 3 -19.96 4.37 -27.71
N ARG A 4 -20.43 5.57 -27.36
CA ARG A 4 -19.60 6.59 -26.73
C ARG A 4 -19.19 6.01 -25.37
N PRO A 5 -17.89 5.83 -25.08
CA PRO A 5 -17.47 5.24 -23.81
C PRO A 5 -17.99 6.11 -22.67
N ASP A 6 -18.63 5.48 -21.68
CA ASP A 6 -19.20 6.16 -20.53
C ASP A 6 -18.17 7.07 -19.87
N SER A 7 -18.54 8.32 -19.59
CA SER A 7 -17.66 9.33 -18.99
C SER A 7 -17.06 8.89 -17.64
N ARG A 8 -17.72 7.95 -16.94
CA ARG A 8 -17.21 7.30 -15.73
C ARG A 8 -15.99 6.41 -15.99
N PHE A 9 -15.93 5.72 -17.12
CA PHE A 9 -14.77 4.91 -17.53
C PHE A 9 -13.53 5.78 -17.86
N ILE A 10 -13.75 6.98 -18.42
CA ILE A 10 -12.68 7.92 -18.73
C ILE A 10 -12.10 8.54 -17.44
N ALA A 11 -12.93 8.76 -16.41
CA ALA A 11 -12.52 9.29 -15.12
C ALA A 11 -11.83 8.25 -14.20
N GLY A 12 -12.18 6.96 -14.32
CA GLY A 12 -11.60 5.91 -13.45
C GLY A 12 -10.11 5.66 -13.69
N ARG A 13 -9.65 5.70 -14.94
CA ARG A 13 -8.23 5.46 -15.28
C ARG A 13 -7.26 6.43 -14.60
N PRO A 14 -7.41 7.77 -14.71
CA PRO A 14 -6.51 8.69 -14.04
C PRO A 14 -6.58 8.59 -12.51
N ALA A 15 -7.76 8.29 -11.94
CA ALA A 15 -7.91 8.09 -10.50
C ALA A 15 -7.11 6.86 -10.00
N VAL A 16 -7.22 5.72 -10.67
CA VAL A 16 -6.46 4.50 -10.32
C VAL A 16 -4.96 4.74 -10.48
N MET A 17 -4.54 5.43 -11.55
CA MET A 17 -3.13 5.79 -11.72
C MET A 17 -2.62 6.68 -10.58
N ALA A 18 -3.39 7.69 -10.18
CA ALA A 18 -3.02 8.57 -9.07
C ALA A 18 -2.93 7.79 -7.76
N LEU A 19 -3.88 6.89 -7.48
CA LEU A 19 -3.86 6.04 -6.30
C LEU A 19 -2.61 5.16 -6.25
N LEU A 20 -2.26 4.48 -7.35
CA LEU A 20 -1.07 3.60 -7.41
C LEU A 20 0.23 4.38 -7.17
N TRP A 21 0.37 5.57 -7.76
CA TRP A 21 1.52 6.43 -7.50
C TRP A 21 1.57 6.94 -6.07
N LEU A 22 0.42 7.34 -5.52
CA LEU A 22 0.30 7.78 -4.14
C LEU A 22 0.68 6.66 -3.18
N THR A 23 0.15 5.44 -3.37
CA THR A 23 0.49 4.28 -2.55
C THR A 23 1.99 4.02 -2.58
N ALA A 24 2.61 3.94 -3.77
CA ALA A 24 4.05 3.72 -3.87
C ALA A 24 4.86 4.82 -3.17
N GLY A 25 4.46 6.08 -3.32
CA GLY A 25 5.14 7.22 -2.69
C GLY A 25 4.99 7.25 -1.17
N VAL A 26 3.79 7.00 -0.66
CA VAL A 26 3.49 6.95 0.78
C VAL A 26 4.21 5.79 1.44
N THR A 27 4.25 4.60 0.83
CA THR A 27 5.00 3.45 1.36
C THR A 27 6.49 3.78 1.50
N VAL A 28 7.11 4.42 0.49
CA VAL A 28 8.52 4.84 0.59
C VAL A 28 8.70 5.86 1.71
N LEU A 29 7.82 6.84 1.81
CA LEU A 29 7.88 7.86 2.86
C LEU A 29 7.75 7.24 4.26
N TYR A 30 6.80 6.33 4.44
CA TYR A 30 6.59 5.60 5.69
C TYR A 30 7.88 4.91 6.15
N TRP A 31 8.53 4.13 5.27
CA TRP A 31 9.77 3.44 5.61
C TRP A 31 10.94 4.39 5.89
N VAL A 32 11.04 5.50 5.17
CA VAL A 32 12.04 6.54 5.47
C VAL A 32 11.83 7.06 6.89
N VAL A 33 10.60 7.42 7.27
CA VAL A 33 10.27 7.92 8.61
C VAL A 33 10.52 6.85 9.67
N PHE A 34 10.08 5.61 9.44
CA PHE A 34 10.30 4.46 10.32
C PHE A 34 11.78 4.27 10.66
N PHE A 35 12.68 4.28 9.67
CA PHE A 35 14.11 4.04 9.92
C PHE A 35 14.89 5.27 10.40
N THR A 36 14.36 6.49 10.23
CA THR A 36 15.11 7.73 10.57
C THR A 36 14.66 8.40 11.86
N SER A 37 13.36 8.44 12.13
CA SER A 37 12.80 9.14 13.31
C SER A 37 12.11 8.19 14.28
N GLY A 38 11.59 7.05 13.82
CA GLY A 38 10.78 6.14 14.64
C GLY A 38 9.43 6.72 15.05
N GLU A 39 9.04 7.89 14.53
CA GLU A 39 7.78 8.57 14.89
C GLU A 39 6.53 7.77 14.54
N VAL A 40 6.67 6.82 13.61
CA VAL A 40 5.60 5.93 13.17
C VAL A 40 5.53 4.64 13.98
N HIS A 41 6.44 4.42 14.93
CA HIS A 41 6.38 3.23 15.79
C HIS A 41 5.16 3.29 16.71
N SER A 42 4.33 2.26 16.67
CA SER A 42 3.23 2.09 17.62
C SER A 42 3.72 1.78 19.04
N THR A 43 4.88 1.11 19.17
CA THR A 43 5.52 0.83 20.46
C THR A 43 7.02 0.62 20.26
N GLU A 44 7.80 0.71 21.33
CA GLU A 44 9.24 0.44 21.34
C GLU A 44 9.55 -1.01 21.74
N GLU A 45 8.54 -1.88 21.84
CA GLU A 45 8.73 -3.30 22.15
C GLU A 45 9.51 -4.01 21.04
N GLU A 46 10.52 -4.79 21.41
CA GLU A 46 11.40 -5.48 20.45
C GLU A 46 10.64 -6.43 19.53
N CYS A 47 9.58 -7.08 20.02
CA CYS A 47 8.75 -7.98 19.22
C CYS A 47 8.04 -7.23 18.07
N TYR A 48 7.44 -6.08 18.38
CA TYR A 48 6.79 -5.22 17.40
C TYR A 48 7.80 -4.69 16.37
N LEU A 49 8.95 -4.20 16.82
CA LEU A 49 9.99 -3.72 15.90
C LEU A 49 10.55 -4.84 15.02
N ALA A 50 10.67 -6.07 15.54
CA ALA A 50 11.09 -7.22 14.74
C ALA A 50 10.05 -7.62 13.70
N PHE A 51 8.76 -7.57 14.06
CA PHE A 51 7.64 -7.79 13.14
C PHE A 51 7.66 -6.76 12.01
N GLU A 52 7.61 -5.47 12.34
CA GLU A 52 7.61 -4.36 11.36
C GLU A 52 8.83 -4.44 10.43
N ARG A 53 10.03 -4.70 10.95
CA ARG A 53 11.26 -4.81 10.14
C ARG A 53 11.26 -5.98 9.15
N ALA A 54 10.29 -6.90 9.21
CA ALA A 54 10.13 -7.96 8.21
C ALA A 54 9.42 -7.47 6.93
N PHE A 55 8.65 -6.38 7.00
CA PHE A 55 7.83 -5.86 5.91
C PHE A 55 8.54 -5.00 4.83
N PRO A 56 9.71 -4.34 5.05
CA PRO A 56 10.29 -3.43 4.04
C PRO A 56 10.46 -4.04 2.66
N LEU A 57 10.87 -5.32 2.59
CA LEU A 57 11.05 -6.01 1.32
C LEU A 57 9.70 -6.32 0.65
N ALA A 58 8.70 -6.73 1.43
CA ALA A 58 7.38 -7.06 0.91
C ALA A 58 6.64 -5.80 0.43
N ASP A 59 6.73 -4.73 1.21
CA ASP A 59 6.23 -3.39 0.86
C ASP A 59 6.94 -2.81 -0.35
N GLY A 60 8.26 -2.98 -0.43
CA GLY A 60 9.05 -2.57 -1.60
C GLY A 60 8.60 -3.31 -2.87
N TRP A 61 8.28 -4.60 -2.76
CA TRP A 61 7.73 -5.38 -3.86
C TRP A 61 6.34 -4.89 -4.27
N MET A 62 5.46 -4.66 -3.29
CA MET A 62 4.14 -4.08 -3.53
C MET A 62 4.24 -2.70 -4.22
N ALA A 63 5.13 -1.82 -3.76
CA ALA A 63 5.33 -0.50 -4.32
C ALA A 63 5.86 -0.58 -5.76
N THR A 64 6.75 -1.53 -6.04
CA THR A 64 7.23 -1.82 -7.39
C THR A 64 6.09 -2.25 -8.31
N LEU A 65 5.20 -3.13 -7.84
CA LEU A 65 4.02 -3.55 -8.60
C LEU A 65 3.06 -2.38 -8.85
N CYS A 66 2.87 -1.48 -7.88
CA CYS A 66 2.10 -0.25 -8.05
C CYS A 66 2.69 0.64 -9.16
N VAL A 67 4.01 0.84 -9.18
CA VAL A 67 4.71 1.62 -10.20
C VAL A 67 4.57 0.97 -11.58
N ILE A 68 4.78 -0.35 -11.68
CA ILE A 68 4.57 -1.12 -12.90
C ILE A 68 3.14 -0.87 -13.39
N ALA A 69 2.12 -1.16 -12.56
CA ALA A 69 0.71 -0.99 -12.91
C ALA A 69 0.38 0.44 -13.39
N ALA A 70 0.86 1.47 -12.68
CA ALA A 70 0.63 2.87 -13.02
C ALA A 70 1.27 3.24 -14.37
N GLU A 71 2.49 2.75 -14.63
CA GLU A 71 3.20 2.96 -15.87
C GLU A 71 2.52 2.24 -17.05
N GLY A 72 1.99 1.05 -16.82
CA GLY A 72 1.22 0.30 -17.81
C GLY A 72 -0.07 1.02 -18.18
N LEU A 73 -0.79 1.54 -17.18
CA LEU A 73 -2.00 2.35 -17.38
C LEU A 73 -1.67 3.63 -18.17
N ARG A 74 -0.54 4.29 -17.87
CA ARG A 74 -0.04 5.47 -18.59
C ARG A 74 0.20 5.16 -20.06
N ARG A 75 0.91 4.06 -20.35
CA ARG A 75 1.24 3.60 -21.71
C ARG A 75 0.10 2.88 -22.43
N ARG A 76 -1.09 2.77 -21.80
CA ARG A 76 -2.25 2.02 -22.30
C ARG A 76 -1.89 0.59 -22.72
N ARG A 77 -1.22 -0.12 -21.82
CA ARG A 77 -0.80 -1.52 -22.03
C ARG A 77 -1.68 -2.45 -21.21
N GLU A 78 -1.96 -3.64 -21.76
CA GLU A 78 -2.81 -4.66 -21.11
C GLU A 78 -2.19 -5.28 -19.85
N TRP A 79 -0.86 -5.38 -19.80
CA TRP A 79 -0.13 -5.89 -18.64
C TRP A 79 -0.34 -5.03 -17.37
N ALA A 80 -0.86 -3.81 -17.51
CA ALA A 80 -1.20 -2.95 -16.40
C ALA A 80 -2.26 -3.55 -15.47
N VAL A 81 -3.19 -4.34 -16.02
CA VAL A 81 -4.22 -5.04 -15.24
C VAL A 81 -3.58 -6.08 -14.35
N LEU A 82 -2.64 -6.88 -14.88
CA LEU A 82 -1.92 -7.89 -14.11
C LEU A 82 -1.09 -7.25 -12.99
N GLY A 83 -0.36 -6.18 -13.31
CA GLY A 83 0.39 -5.41 -12.31
C GLY A 83 -0.53 -4.85 -11.22
N GLY A 84 -1.69 -4.32 -11.60
CA GLY A 84 -2.66 -3.74 -10.66
C GLY A 84 -3.31 -4.78 -9.75
N VAL A 85 -3.67 -5.96 -10.29
CA VAL A 85 -4.18 -7.08 -9.49
C VAL A 85 -3.10 -7.60 -8.53
N ALA A 86 -1.87 -7.76 -9.01
CA ALA A 86 -0.75 -8.17 -8.16
C ALA A 86 -0.48 -7.17 -7.03
N ALA A 87 -0.43 -5.87 -7.35
CA ALA A 87 -0.28 -4.80 -6.36
C ALA A 87 -1.41 -4.80 -5.34
N GLY A 88 -2.67 -4.89 -5.81
CA GLY A 88 -3.84 -4.96 -4.94
C GLY A 88 -3.84 -6.19 -4.04
N SER A 89 -3.41 -7.36 -4.54
CA SER A 89 -3.32 -8.57 -3.73
C SER A 89 -2.23 -8.45 -2.64
N ALA A 90 -1.10 -7.84 -2.96
CA ALA A 90 -0.03 -7.60 -1.99
C ALA A 90 -0.51 -6.62 -0.90
N LEU A 91 -1.17 -5.53 -1.28
CA LEU A 91 -1.78 -4.58 -0.34
C LEU A 91 -2.75 -5.27 0.64
N VAL A 92 -3.68 -6.07 0.12
CA VAL A 92 -4.68 -6.77 0.95
C VAL A 92 -4.00 -7.76 1.89
N TYR A 93 -3.00 -8.49 1.42
CA TYR A 93 -2.27 -9.44 2.25
C TYR A 93 -1.49 -8.74 3.37
N LEU A 94 -0.74 -7.68 3.04
CA LEU A 94 0.09 -6.94 4.00
C LEU A 94 -0.76 -6.24 5.05
N GLY A 95 -1.78 -5.49 4.63
CA GLY A 95 -2.71 -4.87 5.59
C GLY A 95 -3.45 -5.92 6.44
N GLY A 96 -3.74 -7.10 5.88
CA GLY A 96 -4.29 -8.22 6.66
C GLY A 96 -3.33 -8.75 7.73
N MET A 97 -2.03 -8.77 7.45
CA MET A 97 -1.00 -9.16 8.43
C MET A 97 -0.91 -8.15 9.58
N ASP A 98 -0.94 -6.84 9.28
CA ASP A 98 -0.93 -5.80 10.31
C ASP A 98 -2.15 -5.89 11.21
N VAL A 99 -3.34 -5.98 10.61
CA VAL A 99 -4.60 -6.14 11.36
C VAL A 99 -4.58 -7.38 12.24
N LEU A 100 -4.09 -8.51 11.72
CA LEU A 100 -3.99 -9.74 12.51
C LEU A 100 -3.04 -9.58 13.69
N TYR A 101 -1.84 -9.02 13.47
CA TYR A 101 -0.88 -8.78 14.54
C TYR A 101 -1.47 -7.88 15.63
N ASN A 102 -2.15 -6.81 15.25
CA ASN A 102 -2.75 -5.87 16.20
C ASN A 102 -3.92 -6.48 16.97
N LEU A 103 -4.69 -7.37 16.36
CA LEU A 103 -5.74 -8.15 17.05
C LEU A 103 -5.13 -9.17 18.02
N GLU A 104 -4.09 -9.89 17.62
CA GLU A 104 -3.45 -10.92 18.46
C GLU A 104 -2.72 -10.33 19.67
N ASN A 105 -2.28 -9.08 19.59
CA ASN A 105 -1.51 -8.41 20.65
C ASN A 105 -2.33 -7.34 21.40
N ASP A 106 -3.66 -7.32 21.26
CA ASP A 106 -4.58 -6.36 21.89
C ASP A 106 -4.19 -4.88 21.67
N MET A 107 -3.50 -4.58 20.56
CA MET A 107 -2.96 -3.24 20.32
C MET A 107 -4.08 -2.22 20.05
N TYR A 108 -5.19 -2.63 19.42
CA TYR A 108 -6.35 -1.75 19.21
C TYR A 108 -6.99 -1.27 20.51
N ALA A 109 -6.87 -2.03 21.61
CA ALA A 109 -7.35 -1.60 22.92
C ALA A 109 -6.45 -0.53 23.57
N ARG A 110 -5.20 -0.38 23.10
CA ARG A 110 -4.19 0.56 23.61
C ARG A 110 -4.04 1.82 22.74
N MET A 111 -4.90 1.97 21.74
CA MET A 111 -4.99 3.02 20.70
C MET A 111 -4.02 4.20 20.83
N ASN A 112 -3.13 4.32 19.84
CA ASN A 112 -2.21 5.45 19.66
C ASN A 112 -2.38 6.05 18.25
N ALA A 113 -1.69 7.16 17.95
CA ALA A 113 -1.85 7.87 16.67
C ALA A 113 -1.33 7.09 15.45
N ALA A 114 -0.35 6.20 15.63
CA ALA A 114 0.18 5.36 14.55
C ALA A 114 -0.83 4.29 14.11
N MET A 115 -1.53 3.67 15.07
CA MET A 115 -2.57 2.66 14.85
C MET A 115 -3.85 3.21 14.19
N ALA A 116 -4.08 4.52 14.23
CA ALA A 116 -5.25 5.15 13.63
C ALA A 116 -5.16 5.28 12.10
N GLY A 117 -3.99 5.01 11.52
CA GLY A 117 -3.72 5.09 10.08
C GLY A 117 -3.84 3.76 9.32
N GLU A 118 -4.10 2.66 10.04
CA GLU A 118 -4.30 1.29 9.51
C GLU A 118 -5.75 1.05 9.11
#